data_AF-A0A353W0C9-F1
#
_entry.id   AF-A0A353W0C9-F1
#
_cell.length_a   1.000
_cell.length_b   1.000
_cell.length_c   1.000
_cell.angle_alpha   90.00
_cell.angle_beta   90.00
_cell.angle_gamma   90.00
#
_symmetry.space_group_name_H-M   'P 1'
#
loop_
_entity.id
_entity.type
_entity.pdbx_description
1 polymer ?
#
loop_
_entity_poly.entity_id
_entity_poly.type
_entity_poly.pdbx_seq_one_letter_code
_entity_poly.pdbx_strand_id
1 'polypeptide(L)'
;MCSPIINPRVFSNEYYSFIIDVGCEFYDHINPSGIKVYQTVMVNLPDLSEKTQVLSIASIISRTKASCLYLIFKSETPPRRELNETSEISGAMLLINTLEKSGIRVLVGFCSSDVVLWKEAGASNCASGKFFNLRRFTSSRWNPDEENGGGQLPYWFEESLMAFLREPDFIRTQRAGILSEASQNNPYLMEINEKLGIGTPWLGLSWRQYLWWFQNIESRLSTKVVYAFDLLKTADMNWSIVDKQRIIFDERRNDGSWIRPWLRAITE
;
A
#
# COMPACT_ATOMS: atom_id res chain seq x y z
N MET A 1 0.64 14.74 15.62
CA MET A 1 2.10 14.55 15.70
C MET A 1 2.39 13.08 15.92
N CYS A 2 3.41 12.52 15.26
CA CYS A 2 3.75 11.11 15.39
C CYS A 2 4.88 10.94 16.43
N SER A 3 4.80 9.91 17.27
CA SER A 3 5.89 9.60 18.22
C SER A 3 7.15 9.17 17.45
N PRO A 4 8.35 9.49 17.98
CA PRO A 4 9.59 9.09 17.34
C PRO A 4 9.78 7.56 17.38
N ILE A 5 10.49 7.03 16.39
CA ILE A 5 10.83 5.61 16.33
C ILE A 5 12.23 5.44 15.73
N ILE A 6 12.90 4.34 16.09
CA ILE A 6 14.16 3.92 15.48
C ILE A 6 13.89 2.76 14.51
N ASN A 7 14.65 2.65 13.43
CA ASN A 7 14.66 1.45 12.59
C ASN A 7 15.57 0.41 13.26
N PRO A 8 15.03 -0.66 13.88
CA PRO A 8 15.86 -1.60 14.61
C PRO A 8 16.56 -2.57 13.65
N ARG A 9 17.63 -3.20 14.14
CA ARG A 9 18.24 -4.35 13.45
C ARG A 9 17.40 -5.63 13.60
N VAL A 10 16.71 -5.77 14.74
CA VAL A 10 15.89 -6.92 15.11
C VAL A 10 14.56 -6.40 15.66
N PHE A 11 13.45 -6.92 15.14
CA PHE A 11 12.10 -6.54 15.56
C PHE A 11 11.61 -7.47 16.67
N SER A 12 12.11 -7.26 17.88
CA SER A 12 11.76 -8.08 19.06
C SER A 12 10.62 -7.50 19.88
N ASN A 13 10.07 -8.30 20.81
CA ASN A 13 9.05 -7.83 21.76
C ASN A 13 9.56 -6.72 22.68
N GLU A 14 10.86 -6.71 22.99
CA GLU A 14 11.53 -5.63 23.74
C GLU A 14 11.55 -4.35 22.94
N TYR A 15 11.84 -4.42 21.63
CA TYR A 15 11.74 -3.27 20.74
C TYR A 15 10.32 -2.70 20.71
N TYR A 16 9.31 -3.56 20.51
CA TYR A 16 7.92 -3.12 20.49
C TYR A 16 7.50 -2.51 21.83
N SER A 17 7.94 -3.07 22.96
CA SER A 17 7.65 -2.50 24.28
C SER A 17 8.30 -1.13 24.44
N PHE A 18 9.57 -1.00 24.08
CA PHE A 18 10.31 0.25 24.16
C PHE A 18 9.67 1.38 23.35
N ILE A 19 9.26 1.15 22.10
CA ILE A 19 8.65 2.21 21.27
C ILE A 19 7.27 2.63 21.80
N ILE A 20 6.56 1.74 22.48
CA ILE A 20 5.28 2.05 23.13
C ILE A 20 5.51 2.91 24.37
N ASP A 21 6.52 2.59 25.19
CA ASP A 21 6.89 3.42 26.35
C ASP A 21 7.29 4.83 25.91
N VAL A 22 8.17 4.94 24.89
CA VAL A 22 8.55 6.24 24.29
C VAL A 22 7.34 7.00 23.76
N GLY A 23 6.40 6.32 23.10
CA GLY A 23 5.20 6.97 22.58
C GLY A 23 4.21 7.38 23.66
N CYS A 24 4.14 6.66 24.78
CA CYS A 24 3.36 7.04 25.96
C CYS A 24 3.96 8.26 26.67
N GLU A 25 5.27 8.33 26.84
CA GLU A 25 5.95 9.52 27.37
C GLU A 25 5.74 10.73 26.45
N PHE A 26 5.88 10.51 25.14
CA PHE A 26 5.61 11.54 24.13
C PHE A 26 4.15 12.01 24.17
N TYR A 27 3.20 11.09 24.36
CA TYR A 27 1.80 11.41 24.54
C TYR A 27 1.59 12.31 25.75
N ASP A 28 2.12 11.95 26.92
CA ASP A 28 1.95 12.73 28.15
C ASP A 28 2.54 14.14 28.02
N HIS A 29 3.62 14.30 27.25
CA HIS A 29 4.23 15.61 26.99
C HIS A 29 3.42 16.49 26.01
N ILE A 30 2.85 15.89 24.96
CA ILE A 30 2.19 16.64 23.87
C ILE A 30 0.68 16.83 24.10
N ASN A 31 0.01 15.86 24.73
CA ASN A 31 -1.44 15.86 24.93
C ASN A 31 -1.98 17.13 25.64
N PRO A 32 -1.30 17.73 26.64
CA PRO A 32 -1.75 18.99 27.26
C PRO A 32 -1.89 20.16 26.27
N SER A 33 -1.21 20.09 25.12
CA SER A 33 -1.29 21.11 24.07
C SER A 33 -2.51 20.92 23.14
N GLY A 34 -3.33 19.89 23.35
CA GLY A 34 -4.48 19.56 22.50
C GLY A 34 -4.10 18.99 21.13
N ILE A 35 -2.81 18.73 20.88
CA ILE A 35 -2.33 18.16 19.62
C ILE A 35 -2.57 16.66 19.65
N LYS A 36 -3.28 16.14 18.64
CA LYS A 36 -3.51 14.72 18.47
C LYS A 36 -2.19 13.97 18.25
N VAL A 37 -1.93 12.96 19.07
CA VAL A 37 -0.74 12.11 19.01
C VAL A 37 -1.05 10.80 18.28
N TYR A 38 -0.12 10.38 17.43
CA TYR A 38 -0.11 9.07 16.79
C TYR A 38 1.08 8.30 17.33
N GLN A 39 0.85 7.09 17.84
CA GLN A 39 1.91 6.16 18.16
C GLN A 39 2.48 5.62 16.84
N THR A 40 3.72 5.94 16.51
CA THR A 40 4.40 5.32 15.37
C THR A 40 4.84 3.91 15.77
N VAL A 41 4.55 2.94 14.91
CA VAL A 41 5.06 1.57 15.02
C VAL A 41 5.53 1.10 13.67
N MET A 42 6.77 0.61 13.61
CA MET A 42 7.32 -0.07 12.45
C MET A 42 7.38 -1.55 12.75
N VAL A 43 6.86 -2.36 11.83
CA VAL A 43 6.76 -3.82 11.94
C VAL A 43 7.42 -4.45 10.72
N ASN A 44 8.22 -5.47 10.93
CA ASN A 44 8.79 -6.26 9.84
C ASN A 44 7.74 -7.21 9.29
N LEU A 45 7.42 -7.10 8.01
CA LEU A 45 6.35 -7.87 7.38
C LEU A 45 6.61 -9.40 7.42
N PRO A 46 7.85 -9.90 7.21
CA PRO A 46 8.18 -11.31 7.39
C PRO A 46 7.84 -11.88 8.77
N ASP A 47 7.95 -11.09 9.83
CA ASP A 47 7.67 -11.52 11.21
C ASP A 47 6.16 -11.78 11.44
N LEU A 48 5.30 -11.36 10.50
CA LEU A 48 3.86 -11.53 10.58
C LEU A 48 3.36 -12.83 9.95
N SER A 49 4.24 -13.65 9.37
CA SER A 49 3.84 -14.96 8.83
C SER A 49 3.27 -15.90 9.89
N GLU A 50 3.62 -15.71 11.17
CA GLU A 50 3.18 -16.54 12.29
C GLU A 50 2.10 -15.84 13.12
N LYS A 51 0.90 -16.44 13.18
CA LYS A 51 -0.26 -15.87 13.88
C LYS A 51 0.01 -15.57 15.36
N THR A 52 0.75 -16.42 16.05
CA THR A 52 1.11 -16.21 17.47
C THR A 52 1.97 -14.97 17.65
N GLN A 53 2.90 -14.73 16.73
CA GLN A 53 3.74 -13.54 16.71
C GLN A 53 2.91 -12.29 16.47
N VAL A 54 1.99 -12.33 15.50
CA VAL A 54 1.05 -11.22 15.21
C VAL A 54 0.27 -10.81 16.47
N LEU A 55 -0.30 -11.78 17.20
CA LEU A 55 -1.08 -11.51 18.41
C LEU A 55 -0.20 -11.01 19.57
N SER A 56 1.04 -11.48 19.68
CA SER A 56 2.00 -10.98 20.66
C SER A 56 2.33 -9.50 20.39
N ILE A 57 2.61 -9.15 19.13
CA ILE A 57 2.86 -7.78 18.70
C ILE A 57 1.63 -6.90 18.97
N ALA A 58 0.43 -7.35 18.59
CA ALA A 58 -0.80 -6.61 18.82
C ALA A 58 -1.06 -6.33 20.31
N SER A 59 -0.81 -7.33 21.17
CA SER A 59 -0.94 -7.20 22.63
C SER A 59 0.03 -6.17 23.21
N ILE A 60 1.27 -6.11 22.70
CA ILE A 60 2.26 -5.12 23.13
C ILE A 60 1.85 -3.72 22.69
N ILE A 61 1.48 -3.57 21.41
CA ILE A 61 1.13 -2.28 20.80
C ILE A 61 -0.13 -1.70 21.43
N SER A 62 -1.10 -2.52 21.81
CA SER A 62 -2.38 -2.07 22.36
C SER A 62 -2.27 -1.38 23.72
N ARG A 63 -1.11 -1.44 24.37
CA ARG A 63 -0.81 -0.71 25.61
C ARG A 63 -0.56 0.78 25.41
N THR A 64 -0.51 1.27 24.16
CA THR A 64 -0.33 2.70 23.89
C THR A 64 -1.44 3.56 24.49
N LYS A 65 -1.09 4.75 24.97
CA LYS A 65 -2.06 5.79 25.38
C LYS A 65 -2.68 6.52 24.18
N ALA A 66 -2.07 6.43 22.99
CA ALA A 66 -2.56 7.11 21.80
C ALA A 66 -3.80 6.40 21.24
N SER A 67 -4.86 7.14 20.95
CA SER A 67 -6.05 6.58 20.29
C SER A 67 -5.83 6.24 18.80
N CYS A 68 -4.65 6.57 18.26
CA CYS A 68 -4.31 6.37 16.87
C CYS A 68 -2.88 5.83 16.71
N LEU A 69 -2.73 4.89 15.81
CA LEU A 69 -1.47 4.28 15.43
C LEU A 69 -1.08 4.76 14.03
N TYR A 70 0.19 5.13 13.84
CA TYR A 70 0.81 5.26 12.53
C TYR A 70 1.65 4.01 12.27
N LEU A 71 1.08 3.05 11.53
CA LEU A 71 1.66 1.75 11.28
C LEU A 71 2.48 1.76 9.99
N ILE A 72 3.72 1.31 10.07
CA ILE A 72 4.65 1.20 8.94
C ILE A 72 5.06 -0.26 8.80
N PHE A 73 4.76 -0.87 7.66
CA PHE A 73 5.32 -2.17 7.31
C PHE A 73 6.66 -2.00 6.62
N LYS A 74 7.71 -2.56 7.23
CA LYS A 74 9.00 -2.75 6.57
C LYS A 74 8.94 -4.09 5.82
N SER A 75 9.18 -4.05 4.53
CA SER A 75 9.22 -5.23 3.67
C SER A 75 10.53 -5.26 2.91
N GLU A 76 11.02 -6.47 2.62
CA GLU A 76 12.17 -6.70 1.74
C GLU A 76 11.76 -6.66 0.25
N THR A 77 10.44 -6.58 -0.04
CA THR A 77 9.93 -6.40 -1.39
C THR A 77 10.30 -5.00 -1.92
N PRO A 78 11.00 -4.87 -3.06
CA PRO A 78 11.37 -3.58 -3.63
C PRO A 78 10.15 -2.67 -3.87
N PRO A 79 10.24 -1.33 -3.72
CA PRO A 79 9.08 -0.44 -3.78
C PRO A 79 8.28 -0.42 -5.09
N ARG A 80 8.86 -0.95 -6.17
CA ARG A 80 8.22 -1.06 -7.51
C ARG A 80 7.62 -2.44 -7.79
N ARG A 81 7.59 -3.34 -6.81
CA ARG A 81 6.93 -4.65 -6.92
C ARG A 81 5.68 -4.68 -6.07
N GLU A 82 4.79 -5.63 -6.30
CA GLU A 82 3.68 -5.84 -5.38
C GLU A 82 4.03 -6.92 -4.36
N LEU A 83 3.39 -6.84 -3.18
CA LEU A 83 3.55 -7.87 -2.15
C LEU A 83 2.99 -9.19 -2.68
N ASN A 84 3.67 -10.31 -2.44
CA ASN A 84 3.27 -11.60 -3.00
C ASN A 84 3.34 -12.76 -2.00
N GLU A 85 3.83 -12.52 -0.78
CA GLU A 85 3.87 -13.54 0.27
C GLU A 85 2.56 -13.55 1.06
N THR A 86 1.73 -14.58 0.84
CA THR A 86 0.37 -14.66 1.41
C THR A 86 0.38 -14.60 2.93
N SER A 87 1.25 -15.36 3.61
CA SER A 87 1.29 -15.42 5.08
C SER A 87 1.63 -14.07 5.70
N GLU A 88 2.57 -13.34 5.10
CA GLU A 88 2.95 -11.99 5.49
C GLU A 88 1.77 -11.02 5.38
N ILE A 89 1.03 -11.09 4.27
CA ILE A 89 -0.14 -10.24 4.01
C ILE A 89 -1.27 -10.57 4.99
N SER A 90 -1.65 -11.85 5.13
CA SER A 90 -2.69 -12.30 6.06
C SER A 90 -2.36 -11.88 7.49
N GLY A 91 -1.09 -12.02 7.91
CA GLY A 91 -0.63 -11.58 9.22
C GLY A 91 -0.72 -10.07 9.44
N ALA A 92 -0.34 -9.28 8.43
CA ALA A 92 -0.50 -7.82 8.47
C ALA A 92 -1.97 -7.38 8.54
N MET A 93 -2.84 -8.05 7.78
CA MET A 93 -4.29 -7.82 7.84
C MET A 93 -4.85 -8.19 9.21
N LEU A 94 -4.44 -9.32 9.78
CA LEU A 94 -4.81 -9.71 11.14
C LEU A 94 -4.34 -8.69 12.18
N LEU A 95 -3.12 -8.17 12.06
CA LEU A 95 -2.60 -7.13 12.96
C LEU A 95 -3.48 -5.88 12.94
N ILE A 96 -3.75 -5.36 11.74
CA ILE A 96 -4.62 -4.17 11.55
C ILE A 96 -6.00 -4.44 12.18
N ASN A 97 -6.61 -5.57 11.84
CA ASN A 97 -7.94 -5.92 12.32
C ASN A 97 -8.00 -6.04 13.85
N THR A 98 -6.99 -6.66 14.44
CA THR A 98 -6.88 -6.85 15.90
C THR A 98 -6.78 -5.50 16.61
N LEU A 99 -5.95 -4.59 16.09
CA LEU A 99 -5.76 -3.26 16.67
C LEU A 99 -7.02 -2.40 16.54
N GLU A 100 -7.66 -2.36 15.38
CA GLU A 100 -8.92 -1.63 15.15
C GLU A 100 -10.04 -2.15 16.05
N LYS A 101 -10.19 -3.48 16.17
CA LYS A 101 -11.17 -4.09 17.09
C LYS A 101 -10.90 -3.81 18.56
N SER A 102 -9.65 -3.52 18.92
CA SER A 102 -9.28 -3.06 20.28
C SER A 102 -9.55 -1.58 20.52
N GLY A 103 -10.13 -0.86 19.55
CA GLY A 103 -10.46 0.56 19.65
C GLY A 103 -9.32 1.51 19.24
N ILE A 104 -8.22 0.97 18.68
CA ILE A 104 -7.08 1.75 18.24
C ILE A 104 -7.18 1.99 16.74
N ARG A 105 -7.38 3.25 16.35
CA ARG A 105 -7.47 3.60 14.92
C ARG A 105 -6.12 3.50 14.24
N VAL A 106 -6.03 2.76 13.15
CA VAL A 106 -4.80 2.48 12.40
C VAL A 106 -4.74 3.33 11.13
N LEU A 107 -3.71 4.16 11.03
CA LEU A 107 -3.26 4.78 9.79
C LEU A 107 -2.08 3.96 9.25
N VAL A 108 -2.27 3.25 8.15
CA VAL A 108 -1.16 2.54 7.48
C VAL A 108 -0.41 3.54 6.59
N GLY A 109 0.88 3.68 6.82
CA GLY A 109 1.76 4.50 6.01
C GLY A 109 2.42 3.73 4.86
N PHE A 110 2.88 4.47 3.86
CA PHE A 110 3.62 3.93 2.72
C PHE A 110 2.84 2.86 1.96
N CYS A 111 1.60 3.19 1.58
CA CYS A 111 0.74 2.31 0.79
C CYS A 111 0.87 2.60 -0.72
N SER A 112 0.80 1.54 -1.51
CA SER A 112 0.69 1.56 -2.97
C SER A 112 -0.72 1.13 -3.38
N SER A 113 -0.84 0.02 -4.12
CA SER A 113 -2.08 -0.66 -4.48
C SER A 113 -2.56 -1.62 -3.39
N ASP A 114 -1.67 -2.01 -2.47
CA ASP A 114 -1.96 -2.74 -1.23
C ASP A 114 -2.91 -2.01 -0.26
N VAL A 115 -3.26 -0.74 -0.54
CA VAL A 115 -4.38 -0.05 0.11
C VAL A 115 -5.67 -0.88 0.09
N VAL A 116 -5.89 -1.65 -0.98
CA VAL A 116 -7.05 -2.56 -1.09
C VAL A 116 -7.07 -3.58 0.04
N LEU A 117 -5.90 -4.14 0.39
CA LEU A 117 -5.73 -5.12 1.47
C LEU A 117 -5.91 -4.48 2.84
N TRP A 118 -5.25 -3.33 3.07
CA TRP A 118 -5.28 -2.66 4.36
C TRP A 118 -6.66 -2.12 4.71
N LYS A 119 -7.40 -1.63 3.72
CA LYS A 119 -8.79 -1.20 3.90
C LYS A 119 -9.73 -2.38 4.12
N GLU A 120 -9.48 -3.53 3.49
CA GLU A 120 -10.25 -4.75 3.76
C GLU A 120 -10.03 -5.26 5.19
N ALA A 121 -8.79 -5.20 5.68
CA ALA A 121 -8.44 -5.52 7.07
C ALA A 121 -9.12 -4.62 8.11
N GLY A 122 -9.61 -3.46 7.69
CA GLY A 122 -10.33 -2.50 8.53
C GLY A 122 -9.52 -1.26 8.91
N ALA A 123 -8.35 -1.02 8.31
CA ALA A 123 -7.56 0.17 8.61
C ALA A 123 -8.41 1.44 8.48
N SER A 124 -8.39 2.29 9.51
CA SER A 124 -9.08 3.58 9.54
C SER A 124 -8.67 4.46 8.36
N ASN A 125 -7.37 4.55 8.09
CA ASN A 125 -6.81 5.39 7.04
C ASN A 125 -5.59 4.76 6.38
N CYS A 126 -5.28 5.18 5.17
CA CYS A 126 -4.04 4.81 4.47
C CYS A 126 -3.36 6.06 3.90
N ALA A 127 -2.02 6.07 3.89
CA ALA A 127 -1.23 7.18 3.35
C ALA A 127 -0.29 6.69 2.26
N SER A 128 -0.25 7.44 1.16
CA SER A 128 0.64 7.20 0.02
C SER A 128 1.46 8.44 -0.31
N GLY A 129 2.40 8.29 -1.24
CA GLY A 129 3.27 9.37 -1.69
C GLY A 129 3.43 9.42 -3.21
N LYS A 130 3.89 10.57 -3.68
CA LYS A 130 4.16 10.84 -5.10
C LYS A 130 5.13 9.83 -5.70
N PHE A 131 6.25 9.56 -5.02
CA PHE A 131 7.32 8.70 -5.49
C PHE A 131 7.12 7.26 -5.04
N PHE A 132 7.48 6.27 -5.85
CA PHE A 132 7.33 4.85 -5.52
C PHE A 132 8.01 4.46 -4.19
N ASN A 133 9.17 5.04 -3.88
CA ASN A 133 9.85 4.81 -2.59
C ASN A 133 9.09 5.38 -1.38
N LEU A 134 8.08 6.24 -1.59
CA LEU A 134 7.14 6.70 -0.57
C LEU A 134 5.85 5.87 -0.52
N ARG A 135 5.71 4.86 -1.39
CA ARG A 135 4.56 3.94 -1.45
C ARG A 135 4.86 2.54 -0.92
N ARG A 136 6.09 2.33 -0.45
CA ARG A 136 6.50 1.20 0.39
C ARG A 136 7.73 1.62 1.18
N PHE A 137 7.75 1.30 2.47
CA PHE A 137 8.92 1.58 3.30
C PHE A 137 9.97 0.49 3.12
N THR A 138 11.20 0.92 2.78
CA THR A 138 12.39 0.07 2.68
C THR A 138 13.56 0.81 3.33
N SER A 139 14.43 0.08 4.03
CA SER A 139 15.59 0.67 4.71
C SER A 139 16.68 1.17 3.76
N SER A 140 16.66 0.70 2.51
CA SER A 140 17.58 1.10 1.43
C SER A 140 17.62 2.61 1.18
N ARG A 141 16.56 3.35 1.53
CA ARG A 141 16.55 4.82 1.47
C ARG A 141 17.72 5.47 2.22
N TRP A 142 18.20 4.82 3.28
CA TRP A 142 19.28 5.32 4.12
C TRP A 142 20.64 4.71 3.75
N ASN A 143 20.68 3.86 2.72
CA ASN A 143 21.90 3.27 2.22
C ASN A 143 22.40 4.08 0.99
N PRO A 144 23.45 4.90 1.15
CA PRO A 144 24.00 5.70 0.05
C PRO A 144 24.55 4.84 -1.11
N ASP A 145 24.90 3.57 -0.83
CA ASP A 145 25.44 2.64 -1.84
C ASP A 145 24.34 1.99 -2.71
N GLU A 146 23.06 2.17 -2.36
CA GLU A 146 21.90 1.64 -3.08
C GLU A 146 21.21 2.66 -3.99
N GLU A 147 21.90 3.74 -4.39
CA GLU A 147 21.43 4.73 -5.36
C GLU A 147 21.32 4.18 -6.80
N ASN A 148 20.55 3.11 -7.00
CA ASN A 148 20.00 2.75 -8.31
C ASN A 148 18.69 3.52 -8.53
N GLY A 149 18.78 4.85 -8.48
CA GLY A 149 17.71 5.79 -8.81
C GLY A 149 17.45 5.81 -10.32
N GLY A 150 16.92 4.72 -10.87
CA GLY A 150 16.46 4.71 -12.26
C GLY A 150 15.44 5.83 -12.50
N GLY A 151 15.59 6.54 -13.62
CA GLY A 151 14.84 7.75 -13.96
C GLY A 151 13.33 7.62 -13.76
N GLN A 152 12.68 8.75 -13.48
CA GLN A 152 11.23 8.78 -13.30
C GLN A 152 10.53 8.65 -14.65
N LEU A 153 9.96 7.48 -14.91
CA LEU A 153 9.09 7.25 -16.04
C LEU A 153 7.63 7.52 -15.65
N PRO A 154 6.81 8.04 -16.57
CA PRO A 154 5.39 8.15 -16.34
C PRO A 154 4.73 6.75 -16.36
N TYR A 155 3.73 6.56 -15.50
CA TYR A 155 2.94 5.34 -15.40
C TYR A 155 1.46 5.65 -15.27
N TRP A 156 0.62 4.81 -15.83
CA TRP A 156 -0.81 4.77 -15.57
C TRP A 156 -1.10 3.68 -14.57
N PHE A 157 -1.68 3.99 -13.40
CA PHE A 157 -2.18 2.94 -12.53
C PHE A 157 -3.55 2.47 -13.03
N GLU A 158 -3.66 1.21 -13.43
CA GLU A 158 -4.90 0.60 -13.89
C GLU A 158 -5.55 -0.24 -12.79
N GLU A 159 -6.72 0.18 -12.32
CA GLU A 159 -7.47 -0.50 -11.26
C GLU A 159 -7.92 -1.90 -11.69
N SER A 160 -8.32 -2.08 -12.94
CA SER A 160 -8.82 -3.37 -13.44
C SER A 160 -7.77 -4.48 -13.47
N LEU A 161 -6.49 -4.12 -13.35
CA LEU A 161 -5.34 -5.04 -13.29
C LEU A 161 -4.58 -4.94 -11.97
N MET A 162 -4.88 -3.91 -11.16
CA MET A 162 -4.10 -3.48 -9.99
C MET A 162 -2.60 -3.33 -10.32
N ALA A 163 -2.27 -2.67 -11.43
CA ALA A 163 -0.91 -2.61 -11.98
C ALA A 163 -0.53 -1.23 -12.51
N PHE A 164 0.77 -0.92 -12.47
CA PHE A 164 1.34 0.29 -13.09
C PHE A 164 1.75 0.01 -14.53
N LEU A 165 1.02 0.55 -15.49
CA LEU A 165 1.27 0.38 -16.92
C LEU A 165 2.16 1.50 -17.45
N ARG A 166 3.14 1.15 -18.28
CA ARG A 166 3.83 2.12 -19.13
C ARG A 166 2.94 2.51 -20.30
N GLU A 167 3.29 3.57 -21.02
CA GLU A 167 2.51 4.06 -22.15
C GLU A 167 2.15 2.98 -23.19
N PRO A 168 3.09 2.14 -23.70
CA PRO A 168 2.73 1.06 -24.63
C PRO A 168 1.77 0.04 -24.01
N ASP A 169 1.94 -0.28 -22.74
CA ASP A 169 1.12 -1.24 -22.00
C ASP A 169 -0.29 -0.69 -21.78
N PHE A 170 -0.42 0.58 -21.45
CA PHE A 170 -1.70 1.28 -21.34
C PHE A 170 -2.46 1.24 -22.68
N ILE A 171 -1.80 1.55 -23.80
CA ILE A 171 -2.42 1.50 -25.14
C ILE A 171 -2.89 0.08 -25.47
N ARG A 172 -2.10 -0.94 -25.15
CA ARG A 172 -2.48 -2.35 -25.36
C ARG A 172 -3.71 -2.73 -24.51
N THR A 173 -3.71 -2.37 -23.23
CA THR A 173 -4.83 -2.56 -22.29
C THR A 173 -6.09 -1.85 -22.75
N GLN A 174 -5.97 -0.63 -23.27
CA GLN A 174 -7.10 0.13 -23.85
C GLN A 174 -7.69 -0.58 -25.05
N ARG A 175 -6.86 -1.04 -26.00
CA ARG A 175 -7.30 -1.76 -27.20
C ARG A 175 -7.98 -3.10 -26.89
N ALA A 176 -7.56 -3.75 -25.81
CA ALA A 176 -8.16 -4.98 -25.33
C ALA A 176 -9.51 -4.77 -24.60
N GLY A 177 -9.91 -3.52 -24.36
CA GLY A 177 -11.19 -3.20 -23.73
C GLY A 177 -11.26 -3.54 -22.24
N ILE A 178 -10.10 -3.62 -21.57
CA ILE A 178 -10.00 -4.05 -20.17
C ILE A 178 -9.77 -2.90 -19.18
N LEU A 179 -9.86 -1.64 -19.60
CA LEU A 179 -9.75 -0.50 -18.66
C LEU A 179 -10.96 -0.46 -17.73
N SER A 180 -10.72 -0.20 -16.43
CA SER A 180 -11.79 -0.03 -15.45
C SER A 180 -12.60 1.25 -15.69
N GLU A 181 -13.86 1.23 -15.27
CA GLU A 181 -14.70 2.43 -15.25
C GLU A 181 -14.12 3.53 -14.35
N ALA A 182 -13.52 3.16 -13.22
CA ALA A 182 -12.84 4.11 -12.33
C ALA A 182 -11.68 4.83 -13.02
N SER A 183 -10.88 4.09 -13.82
CA SER A 183 -9.84 4.64 -14.69
C SER A 183 -10.41 5.61 -15.73
N GLN A 184 -11.56 5.29 -16.34
CA GLN A 184 -12.22 6.17 -17.32
C GLN A 184 -12.71 7.49 -16.69
N ASN A 185 -13.12 7.45 -15.43
CA ASN A 185 -13.60 8.62 -14.69
C ASN A 185 -12.46 9.46 -14.08
N ASN A 186 -11.20 9.09 -14.30
CA ASN A 186 -10.06 9.84 -13.78
C ASN A 186 -9.94 11.19 -14.53
N PRO A 187 -9.92 12.34 -13.82
CA PRO A 187 -9.95 13.66 -14.44
C PRO A 187 -8.69 13.98 -15.27
N TYR A 188 -7.62 13.22 -15.08
CA TYR A 188 -6.37 13.40 -15.83
C TYR A 188 -6.30 12.54 -17.10
N LEU A 189 -7.28 11.66 -17.35
CA LEU A 189 -7.26 10.75 -18.49
C LEU A 189 -7.20 11.50 -19.84
N MET A 190 -8.04 12.52 -20.02
CA MET A 190 -8.10 13.28 -21.28
C MET A 190 -6.76 13.96 -21.59
N GLU A 191 -6.18 14.66 -20.60
CA GLU A 191 -4.90 15.35 -20.75
C GLU A 191 -3.73 14.37 -20.95
N ILE A 192 -3.79 13.18 -20.33
CA ILE A 192 -2.81 12.12 -20.57
C ILE A 192 -2.95 11.60 -22.01
N ASN A 193 -4.17 11.27 -22.47
CA ASN A 193 -4.42 10.76 -23.82
C ASN A 193 -3.93 11.70 -24.91
N GLU A 194 -4.07 13.01 -24.73
CA GLU A 194 -3.54 14.03 -25.66
C GLU A 194 -2.01 14.00 -25.76
N LYS A 195 -1.31 13.48 -24.75
CA LYS A 195 0.17 13.41 -24.68
C LYS A 195 0.75 12.06 -25.09
N LEU A 196 -0.07 11.01 -25.19
CA LEU A 196 0.37 9.68 -25.60
C LEU A 196 0.77 9.66 -27.08
N GLY A 197 1.84 8.93 -27.42
CA GLY A 197 2.31 8.72 -28.78
C GLY A 197 3.00 9.93 -29.45
N ILE A 198 2.91 11.12 -28.86
CA ILE A 198 3.51 12.35 -29.39
C ILE A 198 4.82 12.76 -28.69
N GLY A 199 5.34 11.93 -27.78
CA GLY A 199 6.61 12.15 -27.09
C GLY A 199 6.60 13.28 -26.06
N THR A 200 5.41 13.80 -25.71
CA THR A 200 5.29 14.89 -24.72
C THR A 200 5.36 14.32 -23.30
N PRO A 201 6.23 14.86 -22.42
CA PRO A 201 6.32 14.39 -21.04
C PRO A 201 4.99 14.56 -20.28
N TRP A 202 4.55 13.48 -19.62
CA TRP A 202 3.33 13.48 -18.79
C TRP A 202 3.57 12.94 -17.38
N LEU A 203 4.83 12.91 -16.92
CA LEU A 203 5.20 12.51 -15.55
C LEU A 203 4.45 13.32 -14.49
N GLY A 204 4.20 14.61 -14.74
CA GLY A 204 3.38 15.47 -13.87
C GLY A 204 1.96 14.93 -13.65
N LEU A 205 1.35 14.43 -14.71
CA LEU A 205 -0.01 13.90 -14.69
C LEU A 205 -0.06 12.48 -14.14
N SER A 206 0.97 11.68 -14.37
CA SER A 206 1.01 10.29 -13.93
C SER A 206 0.86 10.13 -12.42
N TRP A 207 1.54 10.97 -11.62
CA TRP A 207 1.38 10.89 -10.16
C TRP A 207 0.08 11.53 -9.68
N ARG A 208 -0.49 12.51 -10.39
CA ARG A 208 -1.81 13.08 -10.08
C ARG A 208 -2.92 12.06 -10.33
N GLN A 209 -2.84 11.36 -11.46
CA GLN A 209 -3.69 10.23 -11.83
C GLN A 209 -3.70 9.17 -10.73
N TYR A 210 -2.52 8.74 -10.29
CA TYR A 210 -2.40 7.76 -9.20
C TYR A 210 -2.93 8.28 -7.86
N LEU A 211 -2.58 9.51 -7.44
CA LEU A 211 -3.03 10.03 -6.15
C LEU A 211 -4.55 10.25 -6.12
N TRP A 212 -5.14 10.63 -7.26
CA TRP A 212 -6.60 10.66 -7.40
C TRP A 212 -7.19 9.26 -7.25
N TRP A 213 -6.62 8.26 -7.93
CA TRP A 213 -7.07 6.87 -7.79
C TRP A 213 -6.97 6.41 -6.34
N PHE A 214 -5.85 6.66 -5.67
CA PHE A 214 -5.60 6.24 -4.29
C PHE A 214 -6.63 6.83 -3.32
N GLN A 215 -6.91 8.13 -3.43
CA GLN A 215 -7.92 8.80 -2.60
C GLN A 215 -9.33 8.29 -2.94
N ASN A 216 -9.64 8.07 -4.21
CA ASN A 216 -10.91 7.54 -4.66
C ASN A 216 -11.15 6.12 -4.10
N ILE A 217 -10.20 5.20 -4.28
CA ILE A 217 -10.35 3.80 -3.87
C ILE A 217 -10.41 3.66 -2.35
N GLU A 218 -9.59 4.42 -1.60
CA GLU A 218 -9.66 4.44 -0.14
C GLU A 218 -11.06 4.82 0.34
N SER A 219 -11.66 5.85 -0.28
CA SER A 219 -13.01 6.31 0.04
C SER A 219 -14.07 5.26 -0.33
N ARG A 220 -14.02 4.69 -1.54
CA ARG A 220 -15.00 3.69 -1.99
C ARG A 220 -14.96 2.42 -1.13
N LEU A 221 -13.78 1.98 -0.71
CA LEU A 221 -13.62 0.84 0.20
C LEU A 221 -14.10 1.16 1.62
N SER A 222 -13.81 2.36 2.12
CA SER A 222 -14.27 2.80 3.45
C SER A 222 -15.79 2.90 3.55
N THR A 223 -16.42 3.33 2.47
CA THR A 223 -17.89 3.50 2.38
C THR A 223 -18.60 2.25 1.85
N LYS A 224 -17.86 1.18 1.55
CA LYS A 224 -18.38 -0.09 1.00
C LYS A 224 -19.18 0.10 -0.31
N VAL A 225 -18.83 1.13 -1.09
CA VAL A 225 -19.30 1.30 -2.47
C VAL A 225 -18.70 0.23 -3.38
N VAL A 226 -17.48 -0.24 -3.05
CA VAL A 226 -16.84 -1.40 -3.66
C VAL A 226 -16.23 -2.28 -2.58
N TYR A 227 -16.00 -3.56 -2.92
CA TYR A 227 -15.38 -4.54 -2.04
C TYR A 227 -14.02 -4.96 -2.59
N ALA A 228 -13.03 -5.15 -1.70
CA ALA A 228 -11.68 -5.54 -2.10
C ALA A 228 -11.67 -6.87 -2.88
N PHE A 229 -12.45 -7.85 -2.42
CA PHE A 229 -12.57 -9.15 -3.08
C PHE A 229 -13.05 -9.03 -4.54
N ASP A 230 -14.07 -8.21 -4.80
CA ASP A 230 -14.62 -8.04 -6.16
C ASP A 230 -13.64 -7.36 -7.11
N LEU A 231 -12.89 -6.36 -6.60
CA LEU A 231 -11.84 -5.69 -7.36
C LEU A 231 -10.73 -6.67 -7.75
N LEU A 232 -10.28 -7.52 -6.82
CA LEU A 232 -9.21 -8.47 -7.07
C LEU A 232 -9.66 -9.65 -7.92
N LYS A 233 -10.91 -10.10 -7.78
CA LYS A 233 -11.51 -11.09 -8.67
C LYS A 233 -11.60 -10.56 -10.10
N THR A 234 -11.99 -9.29 -10.26
CA THR A 234 -11.97 -8.61 -11.57
C THR A 234 -10.56 -8.56 -12.14
N ALA A 235 -9.55 -8.25 -11.31
CA ALA A 235 -8.16 -8.28 -11.74
C ALA A 235 -7.68 -9.67 -12.18
N ASP A 236 -7.99 -10.74 -11.44
CA ASP A 236 -7.61 -12.12 -11.81
C ASP A 236 -8.24 -12.54 -13.15
N MET A 237 -9.51 -12.16 -13.37
CA MET A 237 -10.20 -12.37 -14.65
C MET A 237 -9.52 -11.59 -15.79
N ASN A 238 -9.16 -10.32 -15.57
CA ASN A 238 -8.53 -9.50 -16.61
C ASN A 238 -7.11 -9.96 -16.93
N TRP A 239 -6.33 -10.43 -15.94
CA TRP A 239 -5.04 -11.07 -16.19
C TRP A 239 -5.19 -12.34 -17.03
N SER A 240 -6.28 -13.10 -16.85
CA SER A 240 -6.60 -14.24 -17.72
C SER A 240 -6.95 -13.81 -19.15
N ILE A 241 -7.55 -12.63 -19.34
CA ILE A 241 -7.82 -12.06 -20.67
C ILE A 241 -6.50 -11.63 -21.34
N VAL A 242 -5.62 -10.96 -20.59
CA VAL A 242 -4.27 -10.54 -21.04
C VAL A 242 -3.50 -11.75 -21.58
N ASP A 243 -3.48 -12.86 -20.83
CA ASP A 243 -2.81 -14.10 -21.23
C ASP A 243 -3.45 -14.73 -22.48
N LYS A 244 -4.79 -14.89 -22.50
CA LYS A 244 -5.52 -15.45 -23.66
C LYS A 244 -5.34 -14.64 -24.93
N GLN A 245 -5.31 -13.31 -24.83
CA GLN A 245 -5.08 -12.41 -25.95
C GLN A 245 -3.59 -12.25 -26.30
N ARG A 246 -2.68 -12.88 -25.54
CA ARG A 246 -1.22 -12.81 -25.71
C ARG A 246 -0.71 -11.38 -25.71
N ILE A 247 -1.26 -10.54 -24.84
CA ILE A 247 -0.79 -9.16 -24.67
C ILE A 247 0.52 -9.21 -23.91
N ILE A 248 1.61 -8.81 -24.58
CA ILE A 248 2.94 -8.77 -23.99
C ILE A 248 3.17 -7.34 -23.49
N PHE A 249 3.41 -7.19 -22.19
CA PHE A 249 3.77 -5.92 -21.60
C PHE A 249 5.29 -5.68 -21.62
N ASP A 250 5.68 -4.41 -21.80
CA ASP A 250 7.07 -3.98 -21.78
C ASP A 250 7.64 -4.09 -20.36
N GLU A 251 6.83 -3.77 -19.35
CA GLU A 251 7.15 -4.08 -17.96
C GLU A 251 6.94 -5.58 -17.71
N ARG A 252 8.00 -6.37 -17.87
CA ARG A 252 7.98 -7.84 -17.72
C ARG A 252 7.42 -8.34 -16.38
N ARG A 253 7.47 -7.49 -15.34
CA ARG A 253 6.98 -7.83 -14.00
C ARG A 253 5.48 -7.61 -13.82
N ASN A 254 4.81 -7.00 -14.80
CA ASN A 254 3.37 -6.91 -14.83
C ASN A 254 2.82 -8.21 -15.42
N ASP A 255 2.70 -9.24 -14.57
CA ASP A 255 2.20 -10.58 -14.91
C ASP A 255 1.00 -11.02 -14.06
N GLY A 256 0.55 -10.16 -13.14
CA GLY A 256 -0.58 -10.43 -12.24
C GLY A 256 -0.29 -11.44 -11.12
N SER A 257 0.97 -11.87 -10.95
CA SER A 257 1.35 -12.91 -9.98
C SER A 257 0.99 -12.59 -8.53
N TRP A 258 0.79 -11.32 -8.17
CA TRP A 258 0.40 -10.88 -6.83
C TRP A 258 -1.11 -11.00 -6.53
N ILE A 259 -1.97 -11.07 -7.55
CA ILE A 259 -3.43 -11.01 -7.36
C ILE A 259 -3.96 -12.22 -6.60
N ARG A 260 -3.48 -13.43 -6.92
CA ARG A 260 -3.92 -14.65 -6.23
C ARG A 260 -3.44 -14.74 -4.79
N PRO A 261 -2.19 -14.40 -4.44
CA PRO A 261 -1.77 -14.21 -3.06
C PRO A 261 -2.70 -13.26 -2.29
N TRP A 262 -3.08 -12.13 -2.90
CA TRP A 262 -3.98 -11.15 -2.27
C TRP A 262 -5.39 -11.68 -2.06
N LEU A 263 -5.95 -12.38 -3.06
CA LEU A 263 -7.25 -13.05 -2.92
C LEU A 263 -7.24 -14.07 -1.78
N ARG A 264 -6.19 -14.89 -1.69
CA ARG A 264 -6.03 -15.87 -0.60
C ARG A 264 -5.99 -15.19 0.76
N ALA A 265 -5.19 -14.12 0.88
CA ALA A 265 -5.03 -13.41 2.14
C ALA A 265 -6.32 -12.76 2.65
N ILE A 266 -7.22 -12.33 1.76
CA ILE A 266 -8.53 -11.79 2.16
C ILE A 266 -9.49 -12.89 2.63
N THR A 267 -9.32 -14.12 2.14
CA THR A 267 -10.24 -15.24 2.44
C THR A 267 -9.85 -16.09 3.64
N GLU A 268 -8.61 -15.99 4.11
CA GLU A 268 -8.05 -16.72 5.26
C GLU A 268 -8.34 -16.01 6.59
#